data_AF-A0AAN3YZ49-F1
#
_entry.id   AF-A0AAN3YZ49-F1
#
_cell.length_a   1.000
_cell.length_b   1.000
_cell.length_c   1.000
_cell.angle_alpha   90.00
_cell.angle_beta   90.00
_cell.angle_gamma   90.00
#
_symmetry.space_group_name_H-M   'P 1'
#
loop_
_entity.id
_entity.type
_entity.pdbx_description
1 polymer ?
#
loop_
_entity_poly.entity_id
_entity_poly.type
_entity_poly.pdbx_seq_one_letter_code
_entity_poly.pdbx_strand_id
1 'polypeptide(L)'
;MKLDLYLKKQKISQTEFGKTVGVTQGFISQVIAGSYYPKGRKAIEWSAKTNWLVTPHDLNPVDYPNPWDGLPKGVFSITGIKLKN
;
A
#
# COMPACT_ATOMS: atom_id res chain seq x y z
N MET A 1 -3.04 1.14 6.64
CA MET A 1 -1.81 0.95 7.43
C MET A 1 -0.62 1.46 6.63
N LYS A 2 0.34 2.16 7.25
CA LYS A 2 1.56 2.62 6.56
C LYS A 2 2.51 1.46 6.20
N LEU A 3 3.27 1.62 5.11
CA LEU A 3 4.13 0.57 4.54
C LEU A 3 5.20 0.08 5.52
N ASP A 4 5.83 0.99 6.27
CA ASP A 4 6.83 0.66 7.30
C ASP A 4 6.26 -0.25 8.40
N LEU A 5 5.05 0.04 8.87
CA LEU A 5 4.35 -0.78 9.86
C LEU A 5 4.00 -2.16 9.31
N TYR A 6 3.58 -2.24 8.04
CA TYR A 6 3.35 -3.51 7.37
C TYR A 6 4.63 -4.35 7.32
N LEU A 7 5.74 -3.78 6.83
CA LEU A 7 7.02 -4.48 6.71
C LEU A 7 7.51 -4.99 8.07
N LYS A 8 7.41 -4.15 9.12
CA LYS A 8 7.76 -4.54 10.49
C LYS A 8 6.91 -5.70 11.01
N LYS A 9 5.59 -5.66 10.80
CA LYS A 9 4.67 -6.72 11.24
C LYS A 9 4.92 -8.04 10.51
N GLN A 10 5.19 -7.99 9.22
CA GLN A 10 5.46 -9.18 8.40
C GLN A 10 6.92 -9.66 8.50
N LYS A 11 7.78 -8.95 9.23
CA LYS A 11 9.22 -9.21 9.31
C LYS A 11 9.91 -9.23 7.93
N ILE A 12 9.43 -8.38 7.01
CA ILE A 12 9.96 -8.23 5.65
C ILE A 12 10.94 -7.05 5.64
N SER A 13 12.14 -7.23 5.08
CA SER A 13 13.09 -6.12 4.91
C SER A 13 12.69 -5.20 3.75
N GLN A 14 13.14 -3.94 3.77
CA GLN A 14 12.91 -3.03 2.63
C GLN A 14 13.54 -3.57 1.33
N THR A 15 14.69 -4.25 1.42
CA THR A 15 15.34 -4.91 0.27
C THR A 15 14.48 -6.02 -0.30
N GLU A 16 13.91 -6.86 0.55
CA GLU A 16 13.03 -7.95 0.15
C GLU A 16 11.76 -7.43 -0.49
N PHE A 17 11.10 -6.44 0.12
CA PHE A 17 9.93 -5.82 -0.47
C PHE A 17 10.25 -5.12 -1.81
N GLY A 18 11.39 -4.43 -1.89
CA GLY A 18 11.89 -3.83 -3.12
C GLY A 18 12.01 -4.85 -4.26
N LYS A 19 12.58 -6.03 -3.99
CA LYS A 19 12.63 -7.13 -4.96
C LYS A 19 11.23 -7.57 -5.40
N THR A 20 10.30 -7.72 -4.45
CA THR A 20 8.91 -8.12 -4.72
C THR A 20 8.16 -7.15 -5.63
N VAL A 21 8.42 -5.85 -5.52
CA VAL A 21 7.77 -4.80 -6.32
C VAL A 21 8.65 -4.23 -7.45
N GLY A 22 9.81 -4.82 -7.70
CA GLY A 22 10.70 -4.45 -8.82
C GLY A 22 11.41 -3.10 -8.67
N VAL A 23 11.75 -2.68 -7.45
CA VAL A 23 12.48 -1.42 -7.19
C VAL A 23 13.63 -1.63 -6.20
N THR A 24 14.51 -0.64 -6.08
CA THR A 24 15.65 -0.70 -5.14
C THR A 24 15.19 -0.50 -3.68
N GLN A 25 16.00 -0.98 -2.72
CA GLN A 25 15.76 -0.69 -1.31
C GLN A 25 15.74 0.82 -1.01
N GLY A 26 16.62 1.59 -1.64
CA GLY A 26 16.66 3.05 -1.50
C GLY A 26 15.35 3.71 -1.96
N PHE A 27 14.72 3.20 -3.01
CA PHE A 27 13.41 3.66 -3.45
C PHE A 27 12.31 3.37 -2.41
N ILE A 28 12.34 2.18 -1.79
CA ILE A 28 11.43 1.86 -0.68
C ILE A 28 11.65 2.81 0.51
N SER A 29 12.91 3.13 0.82
CA SER A 29 13.25 4.08 1.88
C SER A 29 12.66 5.47 1.62
N GLN A 30 12.73 5.97 0.38
CA GLN A 30 12.12 7.26 0.00
C GLN A 30 10.59 7.26 0.15
N VAL A 31 9.93 6.12 -0.13
CA VAL A 31 8.49 5.97 0.11
C VAL A 31 8.15 6.00 1.59
N ILE A 32 8.89 5.25 2.40
CA ILE A 32 8.69 5.22 3.86
C ILE A 32 8.94 6.59 4.49
N ALA A 33 9.96 7.31 4.02
CA ALA A 33 10.27 8.66 4.46
C ALA A 33 9.26 9.73 3.98
N GLY A 34 8.33 9.38 3.09
CA GLY A 34 7.37 10.32 2.50
C GLY A 34 7.99 11.31 1.50
N SER A 35 9.24 11.07 1.07
CA SER A 35 9.91 11.87 0.02
C SER A 35 9.43 11.50 -1.38
N TYR A 36 8.85 10.31 -1.55
CA TYR A 36 8.24 9.88 -2.80
C TYR A 36 6.93 9.12 -2.54
N TYR A 37 5.93 9.36 -3.38
CA TYR A 37 4.64 8.67 -3.32
C TYR A 37 4.45 7.83 -4.60
N PRO A 38 4.22 6.51 -4.50
CA PRO A 38 3.84 5.70 -5.65
C PRO A 38 2.59 6.29 -6.30
N LYS A 39 2.67 6.59 -7.61
CA LYS A 39 1.57 7.23 -8.35
C LYS A 39 0.74 6.22 -9.14
N GLY A 40 -0.54 6.51 -9.27
CA GLY A 40 -1.49 5.72 -10.08
C GLY A 40 -1.31 4.21 -9.93
N ARG A 41 -1.25 3.50 -11.06
CA ARG A 41 -1.18 2.01 -11.11
C ARG A 41 -0.10 1.40 -10.22
N LYS A 42 1.03 2.07 -10.00
CA LYS A 42 2.10 1.57 -9.11
C LYS A 42 1.61 1.39 -7.67
N ALA A 43 0.81 2.31 -7.16
CA ALA A 43 0.24 2.18 -5.81
C ALA A 43 -0.69 0.96 -5.72
N ILE A 44 -1.54 0.75 -6.73
CA ILE A 44 -2.44 -0.43 -6.80
C ILE A 44 -1.64 -1.73 -6.84
N GLU A 45 -0.60 -1.80 -7.67
CA GLU A 45 0.25 -3.00 -7.79
C GLU A 45 0.99 -3.31 -6.49
N TRP A 46 1.49 -2.30 -5.80
CA TRP A 46 2.13 -2.47 -4.48
C TRP A 46 1.13 -2.92 -3.43
N SER A 47 -0.05 -2.31 -3.39
CA SER A 47 -1.12 -2.71 -2.49
C SER A 47 -1.51 -4.18 -2.68
N ALA A 48 -1.61 -4.65 -3.92
CA ALA A 48 -1.87 -6.05 -4.23
C ALA A 48 -0.78 -6.99 -3.64
N LYS A 49 0.50 -6.59 -3.66
CA LYS A 49 1.60 -7.37 -3.05
C LYS A 49 1.55 -7.43 -1.52
N THR A 50 0.76 -6.56 -0.89
CA THR A 50 0.53 -6.57 0.56
C THR A 50 -0.77 -7.27 0.95
N ASN A 51 -1.40 -8.01 0.03
CA ASN A 51 -2.77 -8.51 0.19
C ASN A 51 -3.76 -7.40 0.60
N TRP A 52 -3.55 -6.20 0.04
CA TRP A 52 -4.38 -5.02 0.29
C TRP A 52 -4.37 -4.50 1.74
N LEU A 53 -3.43 -4.96 2.59
CA LEU A 53 -3.26 -4.45 3.96
C LEU A 53 -2.65 -3.04 4.00
N VAL A 54 -1.85 -2.69 2.98
CA VAL A 54 -1.45 -1.32 2.67
C VAL A 54 -2.25 -0.90 1.45
N THR A 55 -3.20 0.00 1.61
CA THR A 55 -4.10 0.44 0.54
C THR A 55 -3.44 1.46 -0.39
N PRO A 56 -3.99 1.71 -1.60
CA PRO A 56 -3.48 2.78 -2.46
C PRO A 56 -3.53 4.15 -1.75
N HIS A 57 -4.58 4.39 -0.96
CA HIS A 57 -4.71 5.55 -0.08
C HIS A 57 -3.57 5.66 0.94
N ASP A 58 -3.15 4.55 1.56
CA ASP A 58 -2.02 4.56 2.51
C ASP A 58 -0.70 4.99 1.87
N LEU A 59 -0.49 4.58 0.60
CA LEU A 59 0.72 4.85 -0.20
C LEU A 59 0.72 6.24 -0.81
N ASN A 60 -0.43 6.73 -1.27
CA ASN A 60 -0.57 8.04 -1.89
C ASN A 60 -2.01 8.56 -1.75
N PRO A 61 -2.31 9.31 -0.67
CA PRO A 61 -3.66 9.84 -0.46
C PRO A 61 -4.03 10.99 -1.40
N VAL A 62 -3.08 11.54 -2.17
CA VAL A 62 -3.36 12.60 -3.16
C VAL A 62 -4.01 11.99 -4.40
N ASP A 63 -3.44 10.90 -4.93
CA ASP A 63 -4.02 10.19 -6.08
C ASP A 63 -5.25 9.35 -5.68
N TYR A 64 -5.32 8.94 -4.40
CA TYR A 64 -6.36 8.06 -3.85
C TYR A 64 -6.97 8.71 -2.59
N PRO A 65 -7.82 9.74 -2.72
CA PRO A 65 -8.31 10.54 -1.58
C PRO A 65 -9.18 9.76 -0.61
N ASN A 66 -9.89 8.72 -1.07
CA ASN A 66 -10.71 7.88 -0.21
C ASN A 66 -10.00 6.56 0.14
N PRO A 67 -10.20 6.02 1.35
CA PRO A 67 -9.60 4.75 1.78
C PRO A 67 -9.91 3.53 0.91
N TRP A 68 -10.96 3.58 0.09
CA TRP A 68 -11.38 2.50 -0.80
C TRP A 68 -10.96 2.69 -2.26
N ASP A 69 -10.35 3.84 -2.60
CA ASP A 69 -9.96 4.11 -3.98
C ASP A 69 -8.88 3.11 -4.44
N GLY A 70 -9.07 2.54 -5.64
CA GLY A 70 -8.15 1.56 -6.22
C GLY A 70 -8.17 0.17 -5.59
N LEU A 71 -9.04 -0.10 -4.60
CA LEU A 71 -9.26 -1.45 -4.08
C LEU A 71 -10.14 -2.29 -5.03
N PRO A 72 -9.90 -3.61 -5.13
CA PRO A 72 -10.77 -4.49 -5.90
C PRO A 72 -12.14 -4.64 -5.21
N LYS A 73 -13.17 -4.92 -6.02
CA LYS A 73 -14.53 -5.16 -5.51
C LYS A 73 -14.52 -6.30 -4.48
N GLY A 74 -15.13 -6.08 -3.32
CA GLY A 74 -15.22 -7.07 -2.24
C GLY A 74 -14.10 -7.00 -1.19
N VAL A 75 -13.02 -6.24 -1.45
CA VAL A 75 -12.02 -5.91 -0.42
C VAL A 75 -12.47 -4.63 0.28
N PHE A 76 -13.43 -4.78 1.20
CA PHE A 76 -13.85 -3.68 2.06
C PHE A 76 -12.95 -3.67 3.30
N SER A 77 -12.19 -2.58 3.48
CA SER A 77 -11.47 -2.33 4.73
C SER A 77 -12.49 -2.37 5.88
N ILE A 78 -12.31 -3.32 6.79
CA ILE A 78 -13.23 -3.66 7.90
C ILE A 78 -13.44 -2.55 8.95
N THR A 79 -13.11 -1.30 8.63
CA THR A 79 -13.45 -0.14 9.45
C THR A 79 -14.69 0.54 8.88
N GLY A 80 -15.85 -0.10 9.08
CA GLY A 80 -17.16 0.55 9.05
C GLY A 80 -17.78 0.72 7.65
N ILE A 81 -18.41 -0.34 7.15
CA ILE A 81 -19.83 -0.40 6.76
C ILE A 81 -20.07 -1.79 6.16
N LYS A 82 -20.88 -2.58 6.85
CA LYS A 82 -21.45 -3.82 6.34
C LYS A 82 -22.60 -3.40 5.41
N LEU A 83 -22.39 -3.42 4.10
CA LEU A 83 -23.54 -3.36 3.19
C LEU A 83 -24.21 -4.73 3.22
N LYS A 84 -25.41 -4.76 3.79
CA LYS A 84 -26.35 -5.86 3.67
C LYS A 84 -26.85 -5.90 2.23
N ASN A 85 -26.93 -7.15 1.75
CA ASN A 85 -27.58 -7.68 0.55
C ASN A 85 -26.79 -7.55 -0.75
#